data_AF-A0A3C0AMP5-F1
#
_entry.id   AF-A0A3C0AMP5-F1
#
_cell.length_a   1.000
_cell.length_b   1.000
_cell.length_c   1.000
_cell.angle_alpha   90.00
_cell.angle_beta   90.00
_cell.angle_gamma   90.00
#
_symmetry.space_group_name_H-M   'P 1'
#
loop_
_entity.id
_entity.type
_entity.pdbx_description
1 polymer ?
#
loop_
_entity_poly.entity_id
_entity_poly.type
_entity_poly.pdbx_seq_one_letter_code
_entity_poly.pdbx_strand_id
1 'polypeptide(L)'
;PAGLKILEDNPEIEVDIRSGLSPEEVREALKTADGIIIRSATKLTEEILKGQPRLKAIVRAGVGVDNIDRAAATREGIVVMNTPAGNTTSTAEQTIALMMALARNIGPAYA
;
A
#
# COMPACT_ATOMS: atom_id res chain seq x y z
N PRO A 1 -1.39 12.98 -7.60
CA PRO A 1 -1.47 11.77 -8.46
C PRO A 1 -2.94 11.40 -8.72
N ALA A 2 -3.28 10.79 -9.86
CA ALA A 2 -4.69 10.58 -10.26
C ALA A 2 -5.56 9.87 -9.20
N GLY A 3 -5.02 8.87 -8.49
CA GLY A 3 -5.76 8.15 -7.44
C GLY A 3 -6.06 8.99 -6.19
N LEU A 4 -5.19 9.93 -5.84
CA LEU A 4 -5.40 10.81 -4.69
C LEU A 4 -6.53 11.80 -4.95
N LYS A 5 -6.61 12.29 -6.18
CA LYS A 5 -7.64 13.23 -6.62
C LYS A 5 -9.06 12.67 -6.42
N ILE A 6 -9.25 11.37 -6.58
CA ILE A 6 -10.55 10.70 -6.33
C ILE A 6 -11.00 10.87 -4.87
N LEU A 7 -10.05 10.87 -3.93
CA LEU A 7 -10.34 11.08 -2.51
C LEU A 7 -10.56 12.56 -2.20
N GLU A 8 -9.70 13.43 -2.74
CA GLU A 8 -9.77 14.88 -2.54
C GLU A 8 -11.05 15.50 -3.15
N ASP A 9 -11.54 14.96 -4.26
CA ASP A 9 -12.77 15.42 -4.92
C ASP A 9 -14.05 15.00 -4.16
N ASN A 10 -13.94 14.13 -3.13
CA ASN A 10 -15.08 13.71 -2.31
C ASN A 10 -15.16 14.55 -1.02
N PRO A 11 -16.20 15.40 -0.84
CA PRO A 11 -16.32 16.28 0.31
C PRO A 11 -16.56 15.56 1.65
N GLU A 12 -16.92 14.27 1.64
CA GLU A 12 -17.13 13.47 2.84
C GLU A 12 -15.83 12.80 3.34
N ILE A 13 -14.74 12.91 2.59
CA ILE A 13 -13.46 12.27 2.90
C ILE A 13 -12.44 13.33 3.31
N GLU A 14 -11.99 13.27 4.56
CA GLU A 14 -10.80 13.99 4.99
C GLU A 14 -9.54 13.20 4.59
N VAL A 15 -8.65 13.84 3.84
CA VAL A 15 -7.42 13.20 3.33
C VAL A 15 -6.22 13.69 4.11
N ASP A 16 -5.57 12.79 4.86
CA ASP A 16 -4.32 13.04 5.58
C ASP A 16 -3.16 12.28 4.90
N ILE A 17 -2.16 13.02 4.42
CA ILE A 17 -1.02 12.46 3.68
C ILE A 17 0.24 12.60 4.50
N ARG A 18 0.71 11.47 5.04
CA ARG A 18 1.94 11.40 5.82
C ARG A 18 2.88 10.36 5.24
N SER A 19 4.14 10.74 5.05
CA SER A 19 5.19 9.85 4.52
C SER A 19 6.35 9.75 5.50
N GLY A 20 6.96 8.57 5.60
CA GLY A 20 8.15 8.37 6.44
C GLY A 20 7.87 8.28 7.94
N LEU A 21 6.61 8.03 8.33
CA LEU A 21 6.22 7.87 9.72
C LEU A 21 6.93 6.66 10.36
N SER A 22 7.33 6.81 11.62
CA SER A 22 7.74 5.70 12.47
C SER A 22 6.54 4.79 12.79
N PRO A 23 6.78 3.53 13.23
CA PRO A 23 5.72 2.64 13.69
C PRO A 23 4.79 3.26 14.76
N GLU A 24 5.36 4.03 15.68
CA GLU A 24 4.65 4.72 16.76
C GLU A 24 3.78 5.85 16.21
N GLU A 25 4.33 6.66 15.29
CA GLU A 25 3.59 7.74 14.65
C GLU A 25 2.43 7.21 13.79
N VAL A 26 2.63 6.06 13.12
CA VAL A 26 1.55 5.36 12.42
C VAL A 26 0.47 4.94 13.41
N ARG A 27 0.86 4.30 14.52
CA ARG A 27 -0.09 3.86 15.55
C ARG A 27 -0.92 5.02 16.10
N GLU A 28 -0.30 6.17 16.36
CA GLU A 28 -0.99 7.36 16.84
C GLU A 28 -1.94 7.94 15.80
N ALA A 29 -1.53 8.03 14.54
CA ALA A 29 -2.37 8.53 13.45
C ALA A 29 -3.64 7.67 13.24
N LEU A 30 -3.52 6.35 13.44
CA LEU A 30 -4.63 5.42 13.27
C LEU A 30 -5.75 5.59 14.31
N LYS A 31 -5.49 6.19 15.47
CA LYS A 31 -6.50 6.35 16.53
C LYS A 31 -7.72 7.17 16.08
N THR A 32 -7.50 8.09 15.14
CA THR A 32 -8.53 8.98 14.61
C THR A 32 -8.97 8.62 13.19
N ALA A 33 -8.27 7.71 12.52
CA ALA A 33 -8.51 7.38 11.12
C ALA A 33 -9.62 6.32 10.96
N ASP A 34 -10.53 6.54 10.02
CA ASP A 34 -11.53 5.55 9.61
C ASP A 34 -10.95 4.52 8.62
N GLY A 35 -9.91 4.89 7.87
CA GLY A 35 -9.19 4.01 6.94
C GLY A 35 -7.76 4.47 6.69
N ILE A 36 -6.93 3.56 6.19
CA ILE A 36 -5.53 3.85 5.82
C ILE A 36 -5.18 3.25 4.45
N ILE A 37 -4.44 4.02 3.64
CA ILE A 37 -3.86 3.54 2.39
C ILE A 37 -2.33 3.48 2.56
N ILE A 38 -1.75 2.29 2.40
CA ILE A 38 -0.31 2.07 2.53
C ILE A 38 0.33 1.53 1.25
N ARG A 39 1.65 1.68 1.16
CA ARG A 39 2.51 0.98 0.19
C ARG A 39 3.45 0.02 0.93
N SER A 40 4.42 -0.56 0.22
CA SER A 40 5.31 -1.61 0.74
C SER A 40 6.19 -1.21 1.94
N ALA A 41 6.44 0.08 2.16
CA ALA A 41 7.35 0.55 3.22
C ALA A 41 6.72 0.45 4.63
N THR A 42 5.44 0.78 4.77
CA THR A 42 4.74 0.75 6.06
C THR A 42 4.40 -0.69 6.43
N LYS A 43 4.76 -1.11 7.64
CA LYS A 43 4.38 -2.43 8.17
C LYS A 43 3.29 -2.24 9.23
N LEU A 44 2.18 -2.95 9.09
CA LEU A 44 1.08 -2.95 10.06
C LEU A 44 1.12 -4.27 10.83
N THR A 45 1.88 -4.29 11.92
CA THR A 45 2.00 -5.44 12.83
C THR A 45 0.81 -5.52 13.78
N GLU A 46 0.64 -6.66 14.45
CA GLU A 46 -0.36 -6.80 15.53
C GLU A 46 -0.29 -5.66 16.56
N GLU A 47 0.92 -5.28 16.96
CA GLU A 47 1.11 -4.20 17.93
C GLU A 47 0.47 -2.89 17.46
N ILE A 48 0.67 -2.51 16.20
CA ILE A 48 0.14 -1.26 15.62
C ILE A 48 -1.39 -1.32 15.49
N LEU A 49 -1.92 -2.48 15.09
CA LEU A 49 -3.35 -2.67 14.81
C LEU A 49 -4.19 -2.80 16.07
N LYS A 50 -3.62 -3.29 17.17
CA LYS A 50 -4.33 -3.50 18.42
C LYS A 50 -4.84 -2.20 19.02
N GLY A 51 -6.13 -2.15 19.36
CA GLY A 51 -6.73 -1.03 20.06
C GLY A 51 -6.90 0.20 19.18
N GLN A 52 -7.23 -0.01 17.90
CA GLN A 52 -7.57 1.03 16.93
C GLN A 52 -9.11 1.10 16.75
N PRO A 53 -9.84 1.79 17.64
CA PRO A 53 -11.30 1.66 17.74
C PRO A 53 -12.08 2.23 16.55
N ARG A 54 -11.45 3.10 15.75
CA ARG A 54 -12.08 3.78 14.60
C ARG A 54 -11.70 3.16 13.26
N LEU A 55 -10.60 2.41 13.20
CA LEU A 55 -10.04 1.93 11.94
C LEU A 55 -10.93 0.81 11.37
N LYS A 56 -11.53 1.02 10.20
CA LYS A 56 -12.44 0.05 9.56
C LYS A 56 -11.80 -0.65 8.38
N ALA A 57 -10.91 0.02 7.66
CA ALA A 57 -10.34 -0.49 6.42
C ALA A 57 -8.86 -0.16 6.24
N ILE A 58 -8.11 -1.13 5.73
CA ILE A 58 -6.72 -1.00 5.29
C ILE A 58 -6.68 -1.33 3.81
N VAL A 59 -6.15 -0.42 2.99
CA VAL A 59 -5.92 -0.63 1.56
C VAL A 59 -4.43 -0.63 1.28
N ARG A 60 -3.92 -1.75 0.74
CA ARG A 60 -2.57 -1.82 0.20
C ARG A 60 -2.62 -1.40 -1.27
N ALA A 61 -1.94 -0.31 -1.61
CA ALA A 61 -1.72 0.12 -3.00
C ALA A 61 -0.65 -0.78 -3.68
N GLY A 62 -1.07 -1.98 -4.08
CA GLY A 62 -0.28 -3.04 -4.69
C GLY A 62 -0.92 -4.42 -4.46
N VAL A 63 -0.34 -5.47 -5.07
CA VAL A 63 -0.91 -6.84 -5.06
C VAL A 63 -0.68 -7.61 -3.76
N GLY A 64 0.57 -7.84 -3.37
CA GLY A 64 0.92 -8.52 -2.10
C GLY A 64 0.44 -7.77 -0.85
N VAL A 65 0.27 -8.49 0.26
CA VAL A 65 -0.21 -7.94 1.55
C VAL A 65 0.71 -8.36 2.70
N ASP A 66 1.95 -8.70 2.37
CA ASP A 66 2.94 -9.29 3.27
C ASP A 66 3.38 -8.34 4.39
N ASN A 67 3.15 -7.04 4.22
CA ASN A 67 3.43 -5.99 5.19
C ASN A 67 2.25 -5.73 6.16
N ILE A 68 1.21 -6.56 6.15
CA ILE A 68 0.03 -6.41 7.00
C ILE A 68 -0.21 -7.72 7.77
N ASP A 69 -0.30 -7.64 9.10
CA ASP A 69 -0.77 -8.75 9.93
C ASP A 69 -2.29 -8.90 9.76
N ARG A 70 -2.67 -9.72 8.78
CA ARG A 70 -4.07 -10.00 8.45
C ARG A 70 -4.82 -10.71 9.57
N ALA A 71 -4.13 -11.50 10.38
CA ALA A 71 -4.76 -12.23 11.47
C ALA A 71 -5.14 -11.24 12.58
N ALA A 72 -4.24 -10.32 12.93
CA ALA A 72 -4.54 -9.23 13.85
C ALA A 72 -5.64 -8.30 13.32
N ALA A 73 -5.56 -7.89 12.05
CA ALA A 73 -6.59 -7.07 11.42
C ALA A 73 -7.98 -7.73 11.51
N THR A 74 -8.07 -9.03 11.23
CA THR A 74 -9.32 -9.79 11.36
C THR A 74 -9.85 -9.81 12.79
N ARG A 75 -8.99 -10.00 13.80
CA ARG A 75 -9.40 -9.99 15.22
C ARG A 75 -9.94 -8.65 15.68
N GLU A 76 -9.38 -7.56 15.16
CA GLU A 76 -9.82 -6.19 15.45
C GLU A 76 -11.03 -5.76 14.58
N GLY A 77 -11.53 -6.63 13.69
CA GLY A 77 -12.68 -6.33 12.82
C GLY A 77 -12.37 -5.41 11.63
N ILE A 78 -11.10 -5.35 11.23
CA ILE A 78 -10.59 -4.43 10.20
C ILE A 78 -10.50 -5.14 8.85
N VAL A 79 -11.11 -4.57 7.82
CA VAL A 79 -11.08 -5.13 6.46
C VAL A 79 -9.75 -4.80 5.78
N VAL A 80 -9.08 -5.81 5.22
CA VAL A 80 -7.85 -5.64 4.43
C VAL A 80 -8.16 -5.84 2.94
N MET A 81 -7.85 -4.83 2.14
CA MET A 81 -7.99 -4.82 0.68
C MET A 81 -6.65 -4.56 0.00
N ASN A 82 -6.52 -5.05 -1.23
CA ASN A 82 -5.36 -4.83 -2.09
C ASN A 82 -5.81 -4.40 -3.50
N THR A 83 -4.87 -4.17 -4.40
CA THR A 83 -5.16 -3.85 -5.80
C THR A 83 -4.73 -5.01 -6.72
N PRO A 84 -5.52 -6.11 -6.78
CA PRO A 84 -5.18 -7.24 -7.64
C PRO A 84 -5.14 -6.81 -9.10
N ALA A 85 -4.30 -7.47 -9.90
CA ALA A 85 -4.11 -7.23 -11.33
C ALA A 85 -3.61 -5.83 -11.76
N GLY A 86 -3.47 -4.86 -10.85
CA GLY A 86 -3.12 -3.48 -11.19
C GLY A 86 -1.73 -3.31 -11.84
N ASN A 87 -0.85 -4.31 -11.74
CA ASN A 87 0.47 -4.31 -12.35
C ASN A 87 0.68 -5.47 -13.35
N THR A 88 -0.34 -6.24 -13.71
CA THR A 88 -0.15 -7.47 -14.51
C THR A 88 0.45 -7.15 -15.89
N THR A 89 -0.16 -6.22 -16.64
CA THR A 89 0.32 -5.84 -17.98
C THR A 89 1.70 -5.21 -17.93
N SER A 90 1.91 -4.23 -17.06
CA SER A 90 3.21 -3.55 -16.95
C SER A 90 4.33 -4.51 -16.52
N THR A 91 4.02 -5.49 -15.65
CA THR A 91 4.98 -6.54 -15.27
C THR A 91 5.30 -7.45 -16.46
N ALA A 92 4.31 -7.81 -17.28
CA ALA A 92 4.53 -8.61 -18.49
C ALA A 92 5.38 -7.86 -19.52
N GLU A 93 5.06 -6.58 -19.77
CA GLU A 93 5.82 -5.70 -20.65
C GLU A 93 7.27 -5.56 -20.17
N GLN A 94 7.46 -5.29 -18.88
CA GLN A 94 8.79 -5.19 -18.27
C GLN A 94 9.58 -6.49 -18.40
N THR A 95 8.91 -7.64 -18.25
CA THR A 95 9.55 -8.96 -18.40
C THR A 95 10.07 -9.17 -19.82
N ILE A 96 9.25 -8.88 -20.83
CA ILE A 96 9.67 -8.98 -22.24
C ILE A 96 10.80 -7.99 -22.55
N ALA A 97 10.69 -6.75 -22.07
CA ALA A 97 11.72 -5.74 -22.24
C ALA A 97 13.06 -6.19 -21.65
N LEU A 98 13.06 -6.73 -20.43
CA LEU A 98 14.26 -7.23 -19.77
C LEU A 98 14.85 -8.46 -20.49
N MET A 99 14.02 -9.39 -20.97
CA MET A 99 14.50 -10.53 -21.78
C MET A 99 15.23 -10.06 -23.04
N MET A 100 14.68 -9.09 -23.76
CA MET A 100 15.30 -8.53 -24.96
C MET A 100 16.58 -7.74 -24.64
N ALA A 101 16.57 -6.97 -23.55
CA ALA A 101 17.73 -6.21 -23.11
C ALA A 101 18.92 -7.12 -22.76
N LEU A 102 18.66 -8.25 -22.09
CA LEU A 102 19.66 -9.27 -21.78
C LEU A 102 20.16 -9.96 -23.06
N ALA A 103 19.26 -10.41 -23.93
CA ALA A 103 19.62 -11.10 -25.17
C ALA A 103 20.49 -10.24 -26.11
N ARG A 104 20.37 -8.92 -26.02
CA ARG A 104 21.09 -7.96 -26.87
C ARG A 104 22.19 -7.18 -26.14
N ASN A 105 22.52 -7.56 -24.90
CA ASN A 105 23.52 -6.88 -24.07
C ASN A 105 23.31 -5.36 -24.01
N ILE A 106 22.05 -4.90 -23.96
CA ILE A 106 21.72 -3.46 -23.98
C ILE A 106 22.28 -2.75 -22.74
N GLY A 107 22.18 -3.38 -21.56
CA GLY A 107 22.69 -2.81 -20.31
C GLY A 107 24.21 -2.51 -20.38
N PRO A 108 25.06 -3.52 -20.66
CA PRO A 108 26.49 -3.31 -20.84
C PRO A 108 26.86 -2.38 -21.99
N ALA A 109 26.10 -2.34 -23.09
CA ALA A 109 26.38 -1.47 -24.24
C ALA A 109 26.12 0.02 -23.97
N TYR A 110 25.31 0.33 -22.96
CA TYR A 110 25.02 1.69 -22.51
C TYR A 110 26.02 2.21 -21.46
N ALA A 111 26.75 1.31 -20.79
CA ALA A 111 27.67 1.62 -19.70
C ALA A 111 28.97 2.28 -20.17
#